data_AF-A0A432RF96-F1
#
_entry.id   AF-A0A432RF96-F1
#
_cell.length_a   1.000
_cell.length_b   1.000
_cell.length_c   1.000
_cell.angle_alpha   90.00
_cell.angle_beta   90.00
_cell.angle_gamma   90.00
#
_symmetry.space_group_name_H-M   'P 1'
#
loop_
_entity.id
_entity.type
_entity.pdbx_description
1 polymer ?
#
loop_
_entity_poly.entity_id
_entity_poly.type
_entity_poly.pdbx_seq_one_letter_code
_entity_poly.pdbx_strand_id
1 'polypeptide(L)'
;MRIKLRNRLEVLMKDSGISTFEEMSERLTTNQGWKISRSALSRKFRDENATFSISMIEAICNELQCLPGDLWETNVTEASDDEINEIQSRLQPFRYGMIHKSSNGRASKDVSQLPNEDVQEKNSVQDDLSSVLGPTVSHLHAGKLKGKD
;
A
#
# COMPACT_ATOMS: atom_id res chain seq x y z
N MET A 1 24.00 11.32 -3.93
CA MET A 1 22.71 10.64 -4.14
C MET A 1 22.78 9.61 -5.28
N ARG A 2 22.43 8.35 -5.02
CA ARG A 2 22.22 7.28 -6.00
C ARG A 2 20.79 6.78 -5.92
N ILE A 3 20.02 6.94 -6.99
CA ILE A 3 18.63 6.51 -7.07
C ILE A 3 18.57 5.18 -7.83
N LYS A 4 17.96 4.15 -7.24
CA LYS A 4 17.68 2.86 -7.87
C LYS A 4 16.18 2.63 -7.91
N LEU A 5 15.65 2.24 -9.06
CA LEU A 5 14.26 1.78 -9.19
C LEU A 5 14.25 0.28 -8.92
N ARG A 6 13.41 -0.16 -8.00
CA ARG A 6 13.20 -1.57 -7.71
C ARG A 6 11.81 -1.97 -8.17
N ASN A 7 11.69 -3.14 -8.79
CA ASN A 7 10.39 -3.69 -9.15
C ASN A 7 9.60 -4.08 -7.88
N ARG A 8 8.38 -3.54 -7.73
CA ARG A 8 7.47 -3.76 -6.59
C ARG A 8 6.38 -4.79 -6.89
N LEU A 9 6.38 -5.40 -8.07
CA LEU A 9 5.27 -6.25 -8.50
C LEU A 9 4.96 -7.42 -7.56
N GLU A 10 5.96 -8.07 -6.97
CA GLU A 10 5.69 -9.17 -6.03
C GLU A 10 4.86 -8.73 -4.81
N VAL A 11 4.98 -7.47 -4.40
CA VAL A 11 4.15 -6.89 -3.34
C VAL A 11 2.74 -6.65 -3.87
N LEU A 12 2.61 -6.01 -5.03
CA LEU A 12 1.31 -5.74 -5.66
C LEU A 12 0.52 -7.02 -5.97
N MET A 13 1.20 -8.08 -6.39
CA MET A 13 0.58 -9.40 -6.60
C MET A 13 -0.01 -9.94 -5.30
N LYS A 14 0.75 -9.91 -4.20
CA LYS A 14 0.27 -10.37 -2.89
C LYS A 14 -0.90 -9.53 -2.38
N ASP A 15 -0.84 -8.22 -2.55
CA ASP A 15 -1.92 -7.31 -2.18
C ASP A 15 -3.21 -7.59 -2.98
N SER A 16 -3.06 -8.02 -4.24
CA SER A 16 -4.16 -8.44 -5.12
C SER A 16 -4.61 -9.90 -4.91
N GLY A 17 -4.06 -10.59 -3.91
CA GLY A 17 -4.38 -11.98 -3.61
C GLY A 17 -3.74 -13.01 -4.56
N ILE A 18 -2.80 -12.61 -5.41
CA ILE A 18 -2.07 -13.48 -6.34
C ILE A 18 -0.76 -13.90 -5.69
N SER A 19 -0.65 -15.19 -5.36
CA SER A 19 0.52 -15.71 -4.64
C SER A 19 1.63 -16.23 -5.55
N THR A 20 1.30 -16.56 -6.81
CA THR A 20 2.23 -17.20 -7.74
C THR A 20 2.29 -16.50 -9.10
N PHE A 21 3.45 -16.57 -9.75
CA PHE A 21 3.60 -16.11 -11.14
C PHE A 21 2.81 -16.93 -12.16
N GLU A 22 2.41 -18.15 -11.78
CA GLU A 22 1.59 -19.02 -12.63
C GLU A 22 0.18 -18.49 -12.72
N GLU A 23 -0.43 -18.24 -11.57
CA GLU A 23 -1.74 -17.59 -11.46
C GLU A 23 -1.76 -16.23 -12.16
N MET A 24 -0.71 -15.41 -11.97
CA MET A 24 -0.60 -14.13 -12.68
C MET A 24 -0.56 -14.30 -14.20
N SER A 25 0.23 -15.26 -14.71
CA SER A 25 0.33 -15.50 -16.14
C SER A 25 -0.98 -16.00 -16.75
N GLU A 26 -1.72 -16.81 -16.00
CA GLU A 26 -3.04 -17.31 -16.40
C GLU A 26 -4.07 -16.18 -16.42
N ARG A 27 -4.13 -15.35 -15.37
CA ARG A 27 -5.04 -14.21 -15.31
C ARG A 27 -4.75 -13.17 -16.40
N LEU A 28 -3.48 -12.84 -16.64
CA LEU A 28 -3.09 -11.96 -17.75
C LEU A 28 -3.53 -12.52 -19.11
N THR A 29 -3.46 -13.84 -19.29
CA THR A 29 -3.89 -14.48 -20.54
C THR A 29 -5.41 -14.46 -20.68
N THR A 30 -6.14 -14.78 -19.60
CA THR A 30 -7.60 -14.96 -19.61
C THR A 30 -8.35 -13.62 -19.59
N ASN A 31 -7.94 -12.68 -18.75
CA ASN A 31 -8.65 -11.43 -18.51
C ASN A 31 -8.17 -10.29 -19.42
N GLN A 32 -6.86 -10.25 -19.72
CA GLN A 32 -6.22 -9.15 -20.45
C GLN A 32 -5.80 -9.54 -21.88
N GLY A 33 -6.00 -10.80 -22.28
CA GLY A 33 -5.59 -11.32 -23.59
C GLY A 33 -4.07 -11.34 -23.80
N TRP A 34 -3.27 -11.15 -22.74
CA TRP A 34 -1.82 -11.03 -22.82
C TRP A 34 -1.15 -12.38 -22.58
N LYS A 35 -0.72 -13.02 -23.68
CA LYS A 35 -0.07 -14.33 -23.64
C LYS A 35 1.39 -14.21 -23.21
N ILE A 36 1.69 -14.58 -21.97
CA ILE A 36 3.05 -14.66 -21.45
C ILE A 36 3.22 -15.94 -20.66
N SER A 37 4.36 -16.63 -20.84
CA SER A 37 4.65 -17.82 -20.04
C SER A 37 5.05 -17.42 -18.62
N ARG A 38 4.70 -18.24 -17.63
CA ARG A 38 5.17 -18.11 -16.24
C ARG A 38 6.67 -17.84 -16.14
N SER A 39 7.48 -18.56 -16.91
CA SER A 39 8.94 -18.45 -16.87
C SER A 39 9.45 -17.13 -17.47
N ALA A 40 8.86 -16.65 -18.57
CA ALA A 40 9.18 -15.36 -19.14
C ALA A 40 8.76 -14.21 -18.21
N LEU A 41 7.59 -14.34 -17.61
CA LEU A 41 7.05 -13.40 -16.64
C LEU A 41 7.98 -13.28 -15.41
N SER A 42 8.31 -14.42 -14.80
CA SER A 42 9.19 -14.46 -13.63
C SER A 42 10.60 -13.93 -13.94
N ARG A 43 11.18 -14.25 -15.10
CA ARG A 43 12.49 -13.70 -15.50
C ARG A 43 12.45 -12.20 -15.67
N LYS A 44 11.45 -11.66 -16.37
CA LYS A 44 11.29 -10.22 -16.56
C LYS A 44 11.12 -9.49 -15.23
N PHE A 45 10.41 -10.06 -14.27
CA PHE A 45 10.17 -9.37 -12.99
C PHE A 45 11.30 -9.45 -11.99
N ARG A 46 12.17 -10.47 -12.09
CA ARG A 46 13.37 -10.58 -11.24
C ARG A 46 14.56 -9.78 -11.77
N ASP A 47 14.46 -9.25 -12.98
CA ASP A 47 15.48 -8.38 -13.55
C ASP A 47 15.45 -7.01 -12.85
N GLU A 48 16.62 -6.54 -12.42
CA GLU A 48 16.76 -5.21 -11.80
C GLU A 48 16.48 -4.09 -12.80
N ASN A 49 16.76 -4.31 -14.08
CA ASN A 49 16.54 -3.34 -15.17
C ASN A 49 15.45 -3.80 -16.12
N ALA A 50 14.36 -4.33 -15.57
CA ALA A 50 13.26 -4.87 -16.35
C ALA A 50 12.64 -3.81 -17.28
N THR A 51 12.67 -4.09 -18.58
CA THR A 51 11.97 -3.29 -19.58
C THR A 51 10.59 -3.90 -19.86
N PHE A 52 9.54 -3.12 -19.59
CA PHE A 52 8.16 -3.45 -19.89
C PHE A 52 7.65 -2.57 -21.03
N SER A 53 6.93 -3.16 -21.97
CA SER A 53 6.16 -2.36 -22.93
C SER A 53 5.00 -1.70 -22.20
N ILE A 54 4.55 -0.54 -22.71
CA ILE A 54 3.41 0.18 -22.16
C ILE A 54 2.16 -0.72 -22.11
N SER A 55 1.93 -1.52 -23.15
CA SER A 55 0.84 -2.49 -23.20
C SER A 55 0.93 -3.58 -22.12
N MET A 56 2.14 -3.99 -21.74
CA MET A 56 2.33 -4.97 -20.67
C MET A 56 2.06 -4.34 -19.31
N ILE A 57 2.50 -3.10 -19.11
CA ILE A 57 2.21 -2.32 -17.89
C ILE A 57 0.69 -2.15 -17.75
N GLU A 58 0.00 -1.77 -18.82
CA GLU A 58 -1.44 -1.61 -18.83
C GLU A 58 -2.16 -2.91 -18.44
N ALA A 59 -1.80 -4.05 -19.06
CA ALA A 59 -2.39 -5.34 -18.73
C ALA A 59 -2.17 -5.72 -17.25
N ILE A 60 -0.96 -5.50 -16.74
CA ILE A 60 -0.62 -5.77 -15.33
C ILE A 60 -1.41 -4.87 -14.39
N CYS A 61 -1.46 -3.57 -14.67
CA CYS A 61 -2.16 -2.59 -13.85
C CYS A 61 -3.67 -2.80 -13.85
N ASN A 62 -4.25 -3.20 -14.97
CA ASN A 62 -5.68 -3.53 -15.06
C ASN A 62 -6.01 -4.78 -14.23
N GLU A 63 -5.12 -5.79 -14.21
CA GLU A 63 -5.33 -7.00 -13.42
C GLU A 63 -5.10 -6.77 -11.92
N LEU A 64 -4.05 -6.02 -11.55
CA LEU A 64 -3.68 -5.75 -10.16
C LEU A 64 -4.36 -4.50 -9.58
N GLN A 65 -5.19 -3.82 -10.37
CA GLN A 65 -5.85 -2.57 -10.00
C GLN A 65 -4.89 -1.51 -9.46
N CYS A 66 -3.70 -1.41 -10.05
CA CYS A 66 -2.65 -0.48 -9.62
C CYS A 66 -2.39 0.62 -10.67
N LEU A 67 -1.72 1.70 -10.26
CA LEU A 67 -1.25 2.71 -11.20
C LEU A 67 0.11 2.30 -11.79
N PRO A 68 0.47 2.76 -13.00
CA PRO A 68 1.80 2.51 -13.56
C PRO A 68 2.93 2.93 -12.62
N GLY A 69 2.75 4.01 -11.85
CA GLY A 69 3.74 4.45 -10.86
C GLY A 69 3.97 3.48 -9.71
N ASP A 70 3.01 2.60 -9.39
CA ASP A 70 3.07 1.71 -8.23
C ASP A 70 3.94 0.47 -8.49
N LEU A 71 4.19 0.16 -9.77
CA LEU A 71 5.01 -0.98 -10.21
C LEU A 71 6.47 -0.88 -9.79
N TRP A 72 6.95 0.34 -9.50
CA TRP A 72 8.33 0.59 -9.13
C TRP A 72 8.42 1.34 -7.80
N GLU A 73 9.39 0.93 -6.99
CA GLU A 73 9.77 1.60 -5.76
C GLU A 73 11.10 2.33 -5.98
N THR A 74 11.11 3.64 -5.71
CA THR A 74 12.31 4.46 -5.79
C THR A 74 13.12 4.33 -4.50
N ASN A 75 14.23 3.61 -4.57
CA ASN A 75 15.21 3.50 -3.49
C ASN A 75 16.29 4.55 -3.65
N VAL A 76 16.38 5.46 -2.68
CA VAL A 76 17.46 6.45 -2.60
C VAL A 76 18.55 5.92 -1.69
N THR A 77 19.75 5.76 -2.25
CA THR A 77 20.97 5.37 -1.54
C THR A 77 21.97 6.53 -1.58
N GLU A 78 22.86 6.63 -0.60
CA GLU A 78 23.94 7.65 -0.58
C GLU A 78 23.44 9.10 -0.74
N ALA A 79 22.36 9.47 -0.04
CA ALA A 79 21.90 10.85 0.09
C ALA A 79 22.22 11.37 1.49
N SER A 80 22.62 12.63 1.61
CA SER A 80 22.74 13.27 2.92
C SER A 80 21.35 13.50 3.52
N ASP A 81 21.25 13.59 4.85
CA ASP A 81 19.95 13.80 5.50
C ASP A 81 19.33 15.16 5.09
N ASP A 82 20.17 16.16 4.78
CA ASP A 82 19.72 17.47 4.26
C ASP A 82 19.11 17.36 2.86
N GLU A 83 19.71 16.57 1.96
CA GLU A 83 19.18 16.33 0.60
C GLU A 83 17.82 15.60 0.64
N ILE A 84 17.66 14.63 1.55
CA ILE A 84 16.40 13.90 1.72
C ILE A 84 15.30 14.83 2.24
N ASN A 85 15.62 15.66 3.23
CA ASN A 85 14.68 16.62 3.79
C ASN A 85 14.26 17.68 2.77
N GLU A 86 15.18 18.12 1.90
CA GLU A 86 14.83 19.02 0.79
C GLU A 86 13.85 18.35 -0.20
N ILE A 87 14.06 17.08 -0.54
CA ILE A 87 13.18 16.35 -1.46
C ILE A 87 11.79 16.12 -0.84
N GLN A 88 11.73 15.73 0.43
CA GLN A 88 10.47 15.52 1.14
C GLN A 88 9.69 16.81 1.39
N SER A 89 10.38 17.95 1.57
CA SER A 89 9.73 19.25 1.73
C SER A 89 9.24 19.86 0.40
N ARG A 90 9.90 19.52 -0.72
CA ARG A 90 9.50 19.98 -2.07
C ARG A 90 8.36 19.17 -2.67
N LEU A 91 8.30 17.87 -2.39
CA LEU A 91 7.22 16.99 -2.84
C LEU A 91 6.16 16.98 -1.74
N GLN A 92 5.06 17.71 -1.93
CA GLN A 92 3.90 17.57 -1.05
C GLN A 92 3.60 16.08 -0.83
N PRO A 93 3.22 15.66 0.40
CA PRO A 93 3.11 14.25 0.76
C PRO A 93 2.23 13.55 -0.26
N PHE A 94 2.84 12.75 -1.12
CA PHE A 94 2.11 11.99 -2.13
C PHE A 94 1.13 11.10 -1.38
N ARG A 95 -0.16 11.22 -1.70
CA ARG A 95 -1.23 10.46 -1.06
C ARG A 95 -1.04 8.93 -1.09
N TYR A 96 -0.10 8.40 -1.89
CA TYR A 96 0.09 6.95 -2.07
C TYR A 96 1.55 6.48 -2.13
N GLY A 97 2.56 7.30 -1.81
CA GLY A 97 3.97 6.89 -1.89
C GLY A 97 4.75 7.16 -0.61
N MET A 98 5.13 6.10 0.12
CA MET A 98 6.02 6.20 1.28
C MET A 98 7.47 5.93 0.86
N ILE A 99 8.39 6.82 1.22
CA ILE A 99 9.84 6.62 1.03
C ILE A 99 10.39 5.96 2.29
N HIS A 100 10.89 4.73 2.18
CA HIS A 100 11.50 4.01 3.31
C HIS A 100 13.04 4.14 3.27
N LYS A 101 13.65 4.53 4.39
CA LYS A 101 15.12 4.51 4.59
C LYS A 101 15.55 3.08 4.92
N SER A 102 16.32 2.44 4.04
CA SER A 102 16.97 1.16 4.39
C SER A 102 18.14 1.43 5.32
N SER A 103 18.05 1.00 6.59
CA SER A 103 19.18 1.04 7.52
C SER A 103 20.14 -0.10 7.20
N ASN A 104 21.34 0.22 6.71
CA ASN A 104 22.41 -0.77 6.58
C ASN A 104 22.90 -1.20 7.98
N GLY A 105 22.44 -2.39 8.41
CA GLY A 105 23.20 -3.29 9.29
C GLY A 105 23.18 -3.00 10.79
N ARG A 106 22.18 -3.52 11.50
CA ARG A 106 22.36 -4.25 12.77
C ARG A 106 21.13 -5.10 13.06
N ALA A 107 21.35 -6.42 13.15
CA ALA A 107 20.36 -7.35 13.68
C ALA A 107 19.82 -6.81 15.01
N SER A 108 18.50 -6.62 15.09
CA SER A 108 17.81 -6.51 16.37
C SER A 108 16.64 -7.47 16.32
N LYS A 109 16.73 -8.42 17.24
CA LYS A 109 15.72 -9.40 17.59
C LYS A 109 14.40 -8.68 17.87
N ASP A 110 13.33 -9.33 17.42
CA ASP A 110 12.09 -9.56 18.15
C ASP A 110 11.81 -8.62 19.34
N VAL A 111 10.82 -7.71 19.18
CA VAL A 111 10.02 -7.21 20.29
C VAL A 111 8.59 -7.00 19.80
N SER A 112 7.81 -8.07 19.78
CA SER A 112 6.41 -8.00 20.15
C SER A 112 6.35 -7.82 21.67
N GLN A 113 6.12 -6.60 22.17
CA GLN A 113 5.72 -6.40 23.57
C GLN A 113 4.59 -5.38 23.64
N LEU A 114 3.40 -5.91 23.94
CA LEU A 114 2.32 -5.19 24.58
C LEU A 114 2.79 -4.68 25.96
N PRO A 115 2.38 -3.50 26.42
CA PRO A 115 2.53 -3.14 27.81
C PRO A 115 1.40 -3.81 28.61
N ASN A 116 1.77 -4.84 29.38
CA ASN A 116 1.04 -5.27 30.57
C ASN A 116 1.76 -4.66 31.78
N GLU A 117 1.16 -3.66 32.42
CA GLU A 117 1.38 -3.40 33.84
C GLU A 117 0.03 -3.25 34.54
N ASP A 118 -0.17 -4.20 35.45
CA ASP A 118 -0.92 -4.20 36.70
C ASP A 118 -2.40 -3.80 36.77
N VAL A 119 -3.18 -4.81 37.13
CA VAL A 119 -4.52 -4.76 37.72
C VAL A 119 -4.39 -4.36 39.20
N GLN A 120 -4.93 -3.19 39.58
CA GLN A 120 -5.63 -3.05 40.86
C GLN A 120 -6.65 -1.89 40.89
N GLU A 121 -7.91 -2.29 41.01
CA GLU A 121 -9.10 -1.66 41.63
C GLU A 121 -9.55 -0.21 41.36
N LYS A 122 -10.80 -0.17 40.83
CA LYS A 122 -11.92 0.75 41.11
C LYS A 122 -11.75 2.23 40.78
N ASN A 123 -12.37 2.65 39.67
CA ASN A 123 -13.33 3.75 39.67
C ASN A 123 -14.25 3.68 38.43
N SER A 124 -15.55 3.77 38.66
CA SER A 124 -16.59 3.82 37.63
C SER A 124 -16.57 5.18 36.93
N VAL A 125 -16.22 5.19 35.64
CA VAL A 125 -16.50 6.32 34.75
C VAL A 125 -17.09 5.75 33.47
N GLN A 126 -18.35 6.10 33.19
CA GLN A 126 -19.00 5.79 31.93
C GLN A 126 -18.32 6.61 30.83
N ASP A 127 -17.58 5.95 29.95
CA ASP A 127 -17.00 6.58 28.77
C ASP A 127 -18.10 6.91 27.77
N ASP A 128 -18.43 8.20 27.70
CA ASP A 128 -19.38 8.79 26.78
C ASP A 128 -18.74 8.87 25.38
N LEU A 129 -18.92 7.80 24.60
CA LEU A 129 -18.47 7.63 23.20
C LEU A 129 -19.04 8.69 22.22
N SER A 130 -19.86 9.63 22.71
CA SER A 130 -20.46 10.72 21.94
C SER A 130 -19.47 11.82 21.53
N SER A 131 -18.27 11.91 22.14
CA SER A 131 -17.27 12.91 21.77
C SER A 131 -16.40 12.52 20.56
N VAL A 132 -16.41 11.23 20.17
CA VAL A 132 -15.60 10.68 19.06
C VAL A 132 -16.42 10.56 17.77
N LEU A 133 -17.74 10.49 17.89
CA LEU A 133 -18.65 10.47 16.75
C LEU A 133 -19.02 11.91 16.42
N GLY A 134 -18.65 12.36 15.21
CA GLY A 134 -19.03 13.67 14.68
C GLY A 134 -20.54 13.95 14.73
N PRO A 135 -20.99 15.16 14.35
CA PRO A 135 -22.36 15.63 14.59
C PRO A 135 -23.40 14.59 14.19
N THR A 136 -24.26 14.23 15.15
CA THR A 136 -25.28 13.19 15.00
C THR A 136 -26.29 13.59 13.94
N VAL A 137 -26.25 12.92 12.78
CA VAL A 137 -27.22 13.10 11.70
C VAL A 137 -28.52 12.39 12.07
N SER A 138 -29.54 13.15 12.44
CA SER A 138 -30.89 12.62 12.65
C SER A 138 -31.54 12.32 11.30
N HIS A 139 -31.57 11.05 10.89
CA HIS A 139 -32.38 10.64 9.75
C HIS A 139 -33.87 10.85 10.07
N LEU A 140 -34.52 11.76 9.33
CA LEU A 140 -35.97 11.92 9.36
C LEU A 140 -36.64 10.66 8.81
N HIS A 141 -37.20 9.83 9.69
CA HIS A 141 -38.03 8.71 9.28
C HIS A 141 -39.32 9.22 8.61
N ALA A 142 -39.63 8.69 7.42
CA ALA A 142 -40.78 9.07 6.61
C ALA A 142 -42.13 9.06 7.35
N GLY A 143 -42.25 8.34 8.46
CA GLY A 143 -43.44 8.33 9.33
C GLY A 143 -43.75 9.64 10.05
N LYS A 144 -42.80 10.60 10.14
CA LYS A 144 -43.04 11.92 10.78
C LYS A 144 -43.53 13.00 9.81
N LEU A 145 -43.65 12.71 8.51
CA LEU A 145 -44.10 13.69 7.50
C LEU A 145 -45.62 13.72 7.29
N LYS A 146 -46.39 12.91 8.03
CA LYS A 146 -47.85 12.90 7.94
C LYS A 146 -48.46 13.40 9.24
N GLY A 147 -48.71 14.70 9.30
CA GLY A 147 -49.45 15.30 10.42
C GLY A 147 -49.20 16.80 10.60
N LYS A 148 -49.73 17.62 9.71
CA LYS A 148 -50.29 18.94 10.04
C LYS A 148 -51.12 19.45 8.86
N ASP A 149 -52.42 19.23 8.96
CA ASP A 149 -53.41 20.21 8.51
C ASP A 149 -53.27 21.48 9.37
#